data_AF-A0A956AXF0-F1
#
_entry.id   AF-A0A956AXF0-F1
#
_cell.length_a   1.000
_cell.length_b   1.000
_cell.length_c   1.000
_cell.angle_alpha   90.00
_cell.angle_beta   90.00
_cell.angle_gamma   90.00
#
_symmetry.space_group_name_H-M   'P 1'
#
loop_
_entity.id
_entity.type
_entity.pdbx_description
1 polymer ?
#
loop_
_entity_poly.entity_id
_entity_poly.type
_entity_poly.pdbx_seq_one_letter_code
_entity_poly.pdbx_strand_id
1 'polypeptide(L)' 'FLLGGGVKGNQVIGRSSDVGMAPQPVDLQTGRPDPEGEVVRPEHVLQALFNEVGIGEEPDLRVPGLPALMRA' A
#
# COMPACT_ATOMS: atom_id res chain seq x y z
N PHE A 1 -9.51 -7.35 13.06
CA PHE A 1 -9.14 -6.53 11.90
C PHE A 1 -8.32 -5.38 12.42
N LEU A 2 -7.00 -5.43 12.31
CA LEU A 2 -6.10 -4.40 12.85
C LEU A 2 -5.35 -3.74 11.70
N LEU A 3 -6.05 -2.83 11.03
CA LEU A 3 -5.44 -1.72 10.30
C LEU A 3 -5.79 -0.49 11.13
N GLY A 4 -4.80 0.09 11.80
CA GLY A 4 -5.04 1.07 12.86
C GLY A 4 -3.79 1.79 13.37
N GLY A 5 -2.77 1.98 12.51
CA GLY A 5 -1.66 2.89 12.79
C GLY A 5 -1.65 3.99 11.73
N GLY A 6 -2.29 5.12 12.02
CA GLY A 6 -2.12 6.38 11.28
C GLY A 6 -2.89 6.55 9.96
N VAL A 7 -3.40 5.48 9.34
CA VAL A 7 -4.27 5.61 8.15
C VAL A 7 -5.59 6.29 8.57
N LYS A 8 -5.86 7.48 8.04
CA LYS A 8 -7.15 8.15 8.22
C LYS A 8 -8.22 7.29 7.53
N GLY A 9 -9.08 6.68 8.33
CA GLY A 9 -10.22 5.93 7.81
C GLY A 9 -11.14 6.80 6.95
N ASN A 10 -12.04 6.17 6.20
CA ASN A 10 -12.97 6.85 5.29
C ASN A 10 -12.28 7.67 4.18
N GLN A 11 -11.11 7.21 3.73
CA GLN A 11 -10.41 7.74 2.56
C GLN A 11 -10.50 6.75 1.40
N VAL A 12 -10.66 7.30 0.20
CA VAL A 12 -10.46 6.55 -1.05
C VAL A 12 -9.04 6.81 -1.51
N ILE A 13 -8.26 5.75 -1.65
CA ILE A 13 -6.88 5.79 -2.14
C ILE A 13 -6.87 5.23 -3.56
N GLY A 14 -6.36 6.01 -4.50
CA GLY A 14 -6.27 5.64 -5.90
C GLY A 14 -7.61 5.56 -6.61
N ARG A 15 -7.55 4.98 -7.81
CA ARG A 15 -8.69 4.77 -8.71
C ARG A 15 -8.36 3.62 -9.66
N SER A 16 -9.37 2.86 -10.07
CA SER A 16 -9.26 1.94 -11.20
C SER A 16 -9.45 2.66 -12.53
N SER A 17 -8.75 2.21 -13.58
CA SER A 17 -8.96 2.73 -14.93
C SER A 17 -10.36 2.39 -15.47
N ASP A 18 -10.77 3.13 -16.51
CA ASP A 18 -12.07 2.93 -17.17
C ASP A 18 -12.08 1.69 -18.10
N VAL A 19 -10.94 1.04 -18.30
CA VAL A 19 -10.79 -0.16 -19.14
C VAL A 19 -10.38 -1.33 -18.26
N GLY A 20 -11.26 -2.32 -18.12
CA GLY A 20 -10.98 -3.54 -17.37
C GLY A 20 -10.76 -3.32 -15.86
N MET A 21 -11.04 -2.12 -15.34
CA MET A 21 -10.81 -1.75 -13.93
C MET A 21 -9.38 -1.99 -13.46
N ALA A 22 -8.40 -1.89 -14.37
CA ALA A 22 -7.00 -2.10 -14.03
C ALA A 22 -6.56 -1.10 -12.94
N PRO A 23 -5.76 -1.53 -11.95
CA PRO A 23 -5.24 -0.64 -10.93
C PRO A 23 -4.36 0.45 -11.58
N GLN A 24 -4.36 1.64 -11.00
CA GLN A 24 -3.54 2.77 -11.46
C GLN A 24 -2.42 3.03 -10.46
N PRO A 25 -1.26 3.54 -10.91
CA PRO A 25 -0.22 3.96 -9.99
C PRO A 25 -0.68 5.19 -9.19
N VAL A 26 -0.23 5.25 -7.93
CA VAL A 26 -0.61 6.30 -6.98
C VAL A 26 0.63 6.83 -6.27
N ASP A 27 0.58 8.11 -5.93
CA ASP A 27 1.50 8.69 -4.96
C ASP A 27 1.18 8.11 -3.57
N LEU A 28 2.15 7.40 -2.99
CA LEU A 28 2.00 6.71 -1.71
C LEU A 28 1.90 7.66 -0.50
N GLN A 29 2.28 8.93 -0.65
CA GLN A 29 2.14 9.96 0.39
C GLN A 29 0.76 10.61 0.37
N THR A 30 0.21 10.86 -0.82
CA THR A 30 -1.05 11.61 -0.99
C THR A 30 -2.26 10.74 -1.30
N GLY A 31 -2.04 9.49 -1.72
CA GLY A 31 -3.07 8.53 -2.14
C GLY A 31 -3.75 8.88 -3.47
N ARG A 32 -3.23 9.85 -4.23
CA ARG A 32 -3.80 10.31 -5.50
C ARG A 32 -3.21 9.56 -6.69
N PRO A 33 -3.95 9.39 -7.79
CA PRO A 33 -3.39 8.86 -9.03
C PRO A 33 -2.19 9.70 -9.49
N ASP A 34 -1.10 9.03 -9.80
CA ASP A 34 0.15 9.62 -10.27
C ASP A 34 0.78 8.67 -11.30
N PRO A 35 0.99 9.09 -12.56
CA PRO A 35 1.67 8.27 -13.56
C PRO A 35 3.06 7.78 -13.15
N GLU A 36 3.77 8.54 -12.32
CA GLU A 36 5.10 8.21 -11.80
C GLU A 36 5.02 7.51 -10.43
N GLY A 37 3.80 7.23 -9.95
CA GLY A 37 3.54 6.56 -8.68
C GLY A 37 3.74 5.04 -8.73
N GLU A 38 3.32 4.37 -7.67
CA GLU A 38 3.41 2.91 -7.56
C GLU A 38 2.00 2.29 -7.62
N VAL A 39 1.90 1.12 -8.26
CA VAL A 39 0.67 0.33 -8.22
C VAL A 39 0.61 -0.41 -6.89
N VAL A 40 -0.35 -0.05 -6.03
CA VAL A 40 -0.55 -0.77 -4.77
C VAL A 40 -1.02 -2.20 -5.06
N ARG A 41 -0.24 -3.16 -4.56
CA ARG A 41 -0.44 -4.61 -4.69
C ARG A 41 -0.59 -5.27 -3.30
N PRO A 42 -1.25 -6.44 -3.19
CA PRO A 42 -1.36 -7.17 -1.92
C PRO A 42 -0.02 -7.42 -1.22
N GLU A 43 1.05 -7.66 -1.97
CA GLU A 43 2.39 -7.92 -1.44
C GLU A 43 2.94 -6.75 -0.61
N HIS A 44 2.58 -5.51 -0.97
CA HIS A 44 2.98 -4.33 -0.21
C HIS A 44 2.36 -4.32 1.20
N VAL A 45 1.12 -4.82 1.33
CA VAL A 45 0.42 -4.93 2.60
C VAL A 45 1.04 -6.03 3.44
N LEU A 46 1.36 -7.17 2.82
CA LEU A 46 2.01 -8.30 3.50
C LEU A 46 3.41 -7.93 3.99
N GLN A 47 4.23 -7.27 3.17
CA GLN A 47 5.57 -6.85 3.56
C GLN A 47 5.52 -5.79 4.67
N ALA A 48 4.53 -4.87 4.65
CA ALA A 48 4.31 -3.93 5.74
C ALA A 48 3.98 -4.65 7.06
N LEU A 49 3.14 -5.70 7.00
CA LEU A 49 2.82 -6.54 8.16
C LEU A 49 4.04 -7.31 8.67
N PHE A 50 4.81 -7.95 7.79
CA PHE A 50 6.02 -8.69 8.17
C PHE A 50 7.07 -7.79 8.83
N ASN A 51 7.25 -6.58 8.30
CA ASN A 51 8.14 -5.59 8.89
C ASN A 51 7.65 -5.14 10.27
N GLU A 52 6.35 -4.87 10.43
CA GLU A 52 5.77 -4.42 11.70
C GLU A 52 5.92 -5.48 12.80
N VAL A 53 5.69 -6.75 12.49
CA VAL A 53 5.75 -7.84 13.48
C VAL A 53 7.16 -8.40 13.69
N GLY A 54 8.19 -7.80 13.07
CA GLY A 54 9.59 -8.18 13.23
C GLY A 54 10.01 -9.44 12.47
N ILE A 55 9.22 -9.92 11.51
CA ILE A 55 9.60 -11.01 10.58
C ILE A 55 10.62 -10.50 9.54
N GLY A 56 10.59 -9.20 9.22
CA GLY A 56 11.55 -8.58 8.30
C GLY A 56 11.32 -8.98 6.83
N GLU A 57 12.41 -9.02 6.06
CA GLU A 57 12.38 -9.20 4.60
C GLU A 57 12.32 -10.67 4.15
N GLU A 58 12.17 -11.61 5.08
CA GLU A 58 12.45 -13.04 4.84
C GLU A 58 11.23 -13.84 4.35
N PRO A 59 10.19 -13.17 3.84
CA PRO A 59 9.89 -13.43 2.44
C PRO A 59 10.07 -12.17 1.57
N ASP A 60 10.96 -12.27 0.58
CA ASP A 60 11.15 -11.25 -0.44
C ASP A 60 10.00 -11.32 -1.45
N LEU A 61 8.97 -10.50 -1.23
CA LEU A 61 7.83 -10.42 -2.14
C LEU A 61 8.10 -9.54 -3.37
N ARG A 62 9.37 -9.13 -3.58
CA ARG A 62 9.88 -8.31 -4.69
C ARG A 62 9.31 -6.90 -4.74
N VAL A 63 8.74 -6.45 -3.63
CA VAL A 63 8.18 -5.12 -3.46
C VAL A 63 8.51 -4.60 -2.07
N PRO A 64 8.74 -3.29 -1.91
CA PRO A 64 8.85 -2.73 -0.58
C PRO A 64 7.52 -2.83 0.17
N GLY A 65 7.57 -2.93 1.51
CA GLY A 65 6.37 -2.68 2.31
C GLY A 65 5.92 -1.22 2.20
N LEU A 66 4.67 -0.95 2.58
CA LEU A 66 4.15 0.42 2.73
C LEU A 66 4.06 0.78 4.22
N PRO A 67 5.11 1.38 4.83
CA PRO A 67 5.11 1.73 6.25
C PRO A 67 3.96 2.65 6.68
N ALA A 68 3.45 3.45 5.75
CA ALA A 68 2.31 4.34 5.97
C ALA A 68 1.01 3.58 6.34
N LEU A 69 0.94 2.27 6.12
CA LEU A 69 -0.19 1.43 6.56
C LEU A 69 -0.15 1.09 8.06
N MET A 70 1.03 1.13 8.67
CA MET A 70 1.27 0.57 10.02
C MET A 70 1.65 1.62 11.06
N ARG A 71 2.21 2.77 10.67
CA ARG A 71 2.72 3.79 11.61
C ARG A 71 1.64 4.77 12.06
N ALA A 72 1.39 4.82 13.38
CA ALA A 72 0.55 5.81 14.06
C ALA A 72 1.15 7.23 14.05
#